data_AF-A0A2J4QBT3-F1
#
_entry.id   AF-A0A2J4QBT3-F1
#
_cell.length_a   1.000
_cell.length_b   1.000
_cell.length_c   1.000
_cell.angle_alpha   90.00
_cell.angle_beta   90.00
_cell.angle_gamma   90.00
#
_symmetry.space_group_name_H-M   'P 1'
#
loop_
_entity.id
_entity.type
_entity.pdbx_description
1 polymer ?
#
loop_
_entity_poly.entity_id
_entity_poly.type
_entity_poly.pdbx_seq_one_letter_code
_entity_poly.pdbx_strand_id
1 'polypeptide(L)' 'PDRLGAIAFNLGKHHAYDVGSFLDNYGIAVRTGHHCAMPLMAFYGVPAMCRASLAMYNTTEEVDRLVAGLQRIHKLLS' A
#
# COMPACT_ATOMS: atom_id res chain seq x y z
N PRO A 1 -18.48 8.70 -8.91
CA PRO A 1 -17.74 9.39 -7.84
C PRO A 1 -16.28 9.59 -8.24
N ASP A 2 -15.83 10.84 -8.20
CA ASP A 2 -14.44 11.18 -8.53
C ASP A 2 -13.50 10.68 -7.43
N ARG A 3 -12.52 9.87 -7.82
CA ARG A 3 -11.48 9.35 -6.92
C ARG A 3 -10.22 10.19 -7.09
N LEU A 4 -9.58 10.52 -5.97
CA LEU A 4 -8.27 11.17 -5.95
C LEU A 4 -7.16 10.13 -6.03
N GLY A 5 -5.90 10.58 -6.13
CA GLY A 5 -4.69 9.74 -6.19
C GLY A 5 -4.36 8.96 -4.90
N ALA A 6 -5.34 8.58 -4.09
CA ALA A 6 -5.12 7.80 -2.87
C ALA A 6 -5.65 6.37 -3.04
N ILE A 7 -4.75 5.38 -2.96
CA ILE A 7 -5.06 3.96 -3.16
C ILE A 7 -4.69 3.22 -1.87
N ALA A 8 -5.72 2.80 -1.12
CA ALA A 8 -5.56 1.91 0.04
C ALA A 8 -5.69 0.45 -0.40
N PHE A 9 -4.81 -0.42 0.08
CA PHE A 9 -4.76 -1.82 -0.33
C PHE A 9 -4.15 -2.72 0.74
N ASN A 10 -4.46 -4.02 0.66
CA ASN A 10 -3.79 -5.10 1.39
C ASN A 10 -3.33 -6.16 0.40
N LEU A 11 -2.17 -6.76 0.63
CA LEU A 11 -1.58 -7.78 -0.24
C LEU A 11 -1.97 -9.18 0.27
N GLY A 12 -3.18 -9.62 -0.07
CA GLY A 12 -3.70 -10.92 0.38
C GLY A 12 -3.75 -11.04 1.90
N LYS A 13 -3.12 -12.10 2.44
CA LYS A 13 -3.05 -12.38 3.88
C LYS A 13 -1.83 -11.74 4.58
N HIS A 14 -0.99 -11.01 3.87
CA HIS A 14 0.22 -10.42 4.44
C HIS A 14 -0.10 -9.18 5.26
N HIS A 15 0.56 -9.05 6.42
CA HIS A 15 0.33 -7.93 7.31
C HIS A 15 0.82 -6.63 6.66
N ALA A 16 0.02 -5.57 6.72
CA ALA A 16 0.30 -4.30 6.04
C ALA A 16 1.66 -3.70 6.43
N TYR A 17 2.07 -3.87 7.70
CA TYR A 17 3.38 -3.41 8.18
C TYR A 17 4.55 -4.08 7.45
N ASP A 18 4.50 -5.39 7.27
CA ASP A 18 5.58 -6.16 6.62
C ASP A 18 5.70 -5.74 5.15
N VAL A 19 4.57 -5.65 4.45
CA VAL A 19 4.52 -5.17 3.06
C VAL A 19 5.12 -3.77 2.95
N GLY A 20 4.77 -2.86 3.85
CA GLY A 20 5.34 -1.52 3.89
C GLY A 20 6.85 -1.52 4.14
N SER A 21 7.34 -2.36 5.05
CA SER A 21 8.77 -2.49 5.33
C SER A 21 9.56 -3.04 4.14
N PHE A 22 9.03 -4.03 3.41
CA PHE A 22 9.66 -4.50 2.17
C PHE A 22 9.66 -3.45 1.06
N LEU A 23 8.56 -2.70 0.90
CA LEU A 23 8.50 -1.61 -0.08
C LEU A 23 9.51 -0.51 0.24
N ASP A 24 9.68 -0.15 1.52
CA ASP A 24 10.69 0.81 1.96
C ASP A 24 12.11 0.34 1.61
N ASN A 25 12.42 -0.95 1.83
CA ASN A 25 13.69 -1.56 1.41
C ASN A 25 13.90 -1.53 -0.12
N TYR A 26 12.85 -1.41 -0.91
CA TYR A 26 12.92 -1.23 -2.37
C TYR A 26 12.91 0.25 -2.79
N GLY A 27 13.00 1.18 -1.84
CA GLY A 27 12.99 2.62 -2.08
C GLY A 27 11.59 3.16 -2.43
N ILE A 28 10.53 2.44 -2.06
CA ILE A 28 9.14 2.82 -2.36
C ILE A 28 8.44 3.21 -1.05
N ALA A 29 8.25 4.51 -0.86
CA ALA A 29 7.59 5.04 0.33
C ALA A 29 6.06 4.89 0.23
N VAL A 30 5.48 4.15 1.18
CA VAL A 30 4.03 4.06 1.41
C VAL A 30 3.72 4.28 2.88
N ARG A 31 2.45 4.56 3.22
CA ARG A 31 2.01 4.57 4.63
C ARG A 31 1.35 3.24 4.98
N THR A 32 1.56 2.77 6.20
CA THR A 32 0.86 1.62 6.79
C THR A 32 0.12 2.02 8.06
N GLY A 33 -0.96 1.32 8.37
CA GLY A 33 -1.73 1.49 9.61
C GLY A 33 -3.19 1.90 9.37
N HIS A 34 -3.77 2.60 10.34
CA HIS A 34 -5.19 2.98 10.31
C HIS A 34 -5.48 4.26 9.52
N HIS A 35 -4.44 5.02 9.15
CA HIS A 35 -4.57 6.32 8.46
C HIS A 35 -5.51 7.33 9.14
N CYS A 36 -5.57 7.31 10.48
CA CYS A 36 -6.53 8.08 11.28
C CYS A 36 -8.01 7.77 10.97
N ALA A 37 -8.30 6.61 10.35
CA ALA A 37 -9.62 6.17 9.93
C ALA A 37 -9.99 4.81 10.55
N MET A 38 -9.77 4.65 11.86
CA MET A 38 -10.02 3.39 12.58
C MET A 38 -11.44 2.81 12.39
N PRO A 39 -12.54 3.60 12.35
CA PRO A 39 -13.87 3.07 12.06
C PRO A 39 -13.98 2.41 10.68
N LEU A 40 -13.24 2.93 9.69
CA LEU A 40 -13.21 2.36 8.34
C LEU A 40 -12.48 1.01 8.33
N MET A 41 -11.41 0.88 9.11
CA MET A 41 -10.70 -0.39 9.29
C MET A 41 -11.61 -1.46 9.88
N ALA A 42 -12.42 -1.08 10.90
CA ALA A 42 -13.43 -1.95 11.49
C ALA A 42 -14.52 -2.36 10.48
N PHE A 43 -15.00 -1.42 9.66
CA PHE A 43 -15.97 -1.71 8.59
C PHE A 43 -15.45 -2.74 7.57
N TYR A 44 -14.17 -2.63 7.18
CA TYR A 44 -13.53 -3.60 6.28
C TYR A 44 -13.01 -4.86 6.96
N GLY A 45 -13.11 -4.97 8.30
CA GLY A 45 -12.64 -6.13 9.05
C GLY A 45 -11.13 -6.35 8.99
N VAL A 46 -10.34 -5.30 8.77
CA VAL A 46 -8.87 -5.37 8.72
C VAL A 46 -8.26 -4.52 9.84
N PRO A 47 -7.12 -4.94 10.44
CA PRO A 47 -6.48 -4.15 11.49
C PRO A 47 -5.74 -2.93 10.94
N ALA A 48 -5.26 -3.00 9.70
CA ALA A 48 -4.49 -1.94 9.04
C ALA A 48 -4.54 -2.11 7.52
N MET A 49 -4.15 -1.05 6.80
CA MET A 49 -3.93 -1.08 5.35
C MET A 49 -2.59 -0.46 4.97
N CYS A 50 -2.09 -0.79 3.77
CA CYS A 50 -1.11 0.03 3.06
C CYS A 50 -1.84 1.12 2.28
N ARG A 51 -1.20 2.29 2.10
CA ARG A 51 -1.71 3.37 1.24
C ARG A 51 -0.61 3.98 0.39
N ALA A 52 -0.77 3.88 -0.92
CA ALA A 52 -0.03 4.68 -1.90
C ALA A 52 -0.81 5.98 -2.14
N SER A 53 -0.14 7.12 -1.98
CA SER A 53 -0.75 8.44 -2.17
C SER A 53 0.05 9.18 -3.24
N LEU A 54 -0.52 9.26 -4.43
CA LEU A 54 0.07 9.89 -5.61
C LEU A 54 -0.27 11.38 -5.63
N ALA A 55 0.67 12.16 -6.14
CA ALA A 55 0.57 13.60 -6.36
C ALA A 55 0.96 13.95 -7.79
N MET A 56 0.85 15.24 -8.14
CA MET A 56 1.12 15.75 -9.51
C MET A 56 2.52 15.43 -10.03
N TYR A 57 3.49 15.31 -9.14
CA TYR A 57 4.89 15.06 -9.48
C TYR A 57 5.23 13.57 -9.63
N ASN A 58 4.30 12.66 -9.36
CA ASN A 58 4.55 11.24 -9.55
C ASN A 58 4.45 10.85 -11.02
N THR A 59 5.21 9.82 -11.41
CA THR A 59 5.25 9.31 -12.78
C THR A 59 4.65 7.92 -12.93
N THR A 60 4.34 7.52 -14.17
CA THR A 60 3.88 6.17 -14.48
C THR A 60 4.93 5.11 -14.12
N GLU A 61 6.21 5.42 -14.29
CA GLU A 61 7.32 4.52 -13.97
C GLU A 61 7.44 4.29 -12.45
N GLU A 62 7.05 5.26 -11.62
CA GLU A 62 6.95 5.08 -10.17
C GLU A 62 5.83 4.12 -9.79
N VAL A 63 4.70 4.19 -10.49
CA VAL A 63 3.60 3.23 -10.33
C VAL A 63 4.04 1.84 -10.75
N ASP A 64 4.76 1.72 -11.86
CA ASP A 64 5.30 0.43 -12.33
C ASP A 64 6.27 -0.18 -11.31
N ARG A 65 7.15 0.64 -10.71
CA ARG A 65 8.03 0.21 -9.62
C ARG A 65 7.26 -0.27 -8.39
N LEU A 66 6.20 0.43 -7.99
CA LEU A 66 5.31 -0.01 -6.90
C LEU A 66 4.71 -1.39 -7.20
N VAL A 67 4.13 -1.57 -8.39
CA VAL A 67 3.50 -2.85 -8.79
C VAL A 67 4.51 -3.98 -8.84
N ALA A 68 5.69 -3.75 -9.43
CA ALA A 68 6.77 -4.74 -9.48
C ALA A 68 7.25 -5.12 -8.07
N GLY A 69 7.37 -4.14 -7.17
CA GLY A 69 7.69 -4.35 -5.76
C GLY A 69 6.65 -5.24 -5.06
N LEU A 70 5.36 -4.94 -5.24
CA LEU A 70 4.26 -5.75 -4.67
C LEU A 70 4.26 -7.19 -5.18
N GLN A 71 4.48 -7.40 -6.49
CA GLN A 71 4.58 -8.74 -7.07
C GLN A 71 5.76 -9.52 -6.51
N ARG A 72 6.91 -8.86 -6.29
CA ARG A 72 8.08 -9.47 -5.67
C ARG A 72 7.81 -9.87 -4.23
N ILE A 73 7.19 -8.99 -3.44
CA ILE A 73 6.82 -9.27 -2.04
C ILE A 73 5.88 -10.46 -1.97
N HIS A 74 4.85 -10.48 -2.82
CA HIS A 74 3.89 -11.58 -2.86
C HIS A 74 4.60 -12.91 -3.11
N LYS A 75 5.53 -12.98 -4.08
CA LYS A 75 6.31 -14.19 -4.35
C LYS A 75 7.24 -14.61 -3.20
N LEU A 76 7.78 -13.66 -2.45
CA LEU A 76 8.68 -13.93 -1.32
C LEU A 76 7.95 -14.45 -0.08
N LEU A 77 6.70 -14.01 0.13
CA LEU A 77 5.89 -14.36 1.30
C LEU A 77 4.86 -15.48 1.04
N SER A 78 4.73 -15.93 -0.22
CA SER A 78 3.82 -17.02 -0.61
C SER A 78 4.34 -18.39 -0.23
#